data_AF-A0A380H8G7-F1
#
_entry.id   AF-A0A380H8G7-F1
#
_cell.length_a   1.000
_cell.length_b   1.000
_cell.length_c   1.000
_cell.angle_alpha   90.00
_cell.angle_beta   90.00
_cell.angle_gamma   90.00
#
_symmetry.space_group_name_H-M   'P 1'
#
loop_
_entity.id
_entity.type
_entity.pdbx_description
1 polymer ?
#
loop_
_entity_poly.entity_id
_entity_poly.type
_entity_poly.pdbx_seq_one_letter_code
_entity_poly.pdbx_strand_id
1 'polypeptide(L)'
;MMITHEMSVIQKICHRVAVMENGEVIEMGTVKDVFSHPQTSTAKNFVSTVINTEPSKELCASFNSRKDSNFTNYKLFLDSEQIQLPILNELINKHHLNVNILFLLCQKFKMKQFVICG
;
A
#
# COMPACT_ATOMS: atom_id res chain seq x y z
N MET A 1 -15.82 -0.95 -21.98
CA MET A 1 -15.65 -1.95 -20.91
C MET A 1 -14.59 -2.94 -21.39
N MET A 2 -13.55 -3.19 -20.61
CA MET A 2 -12.42 -4.07 -20.96
C MET A 2 -12.29 -5.17 -19.90
N ILE A 3 -11.96 -6.39 -20.32
CA ILE A 3 -11.69 -7.53 -19.43
C ILE A 3 -10.27 -8.01 -19.74
N THR A 4 -9.40 -8.04 -18.73
CA THR A 4 -8.02 -8.52 -18.86
C THR A 4 -7.54 -9.07 -17.52
N HIS A 5 -6.58 -9.99 -17.58
CA HIS A 5 -5.87 -10.51 -16.41
C HIS A 5 -4.60 -9.71 -16.10
N GLU A 6 -4.16 -8.85 -17.01
CA GLU A 6 -2.94 -8.06 -16.83
C GLU A 6 -3.21 -6.80 -15.99
N MET A 7 -2.92 -6.91 -14.70
CA MET A 7 -3.07 -5.82 -13.72
C MET A 7 -2.24 -4.58 -14.07
N SER A 8 -1.08 -4.75 -14.72
CA SER A 8 -0.22 -3.65 -15.20
C SER A 8 -0.90 -2.76 -16.25
N VAL A 9 -1.83 -3.32 -17.03
CA VAL A 9 -2.60 -2.58 -18.04
C VAL A 9 -3.75 -1.83 -17.36
N ILE A 10 -4.44 -2.49 -16.43
CA ILE A 10 -5.54 -1.91 -15.64
C ILE A 10 -5.06 -0.65 -14.93
N GLN A 11 -3.88 -0.70 -14.29
CA GLN A 11 -3.30 0.44 -13.57
C GLN A 11 -3.11 1.69 -14.44
N LYS A 12 -2.85 1.51 -15.74
CA LYS A 12 -2.48 2.61 -16.65
C LYS A 12 -3.66 3.25 -17.36
N ILE A 13 -4.72 2.48 -17.61
CA ILE A 13 -5.75 2.86 -18.58
C ILE A 13 -7.14 2.95 -17.94
N CYS A 14 -7.38 2.22 -16.85
CA CYS A 14 -8.71 2.14 -16.24
C CYS A 14 -8.87 3.12 -15.07
N HIS A 15 -10.09 3.64 -14.91
CA HIS A 15 -10.48 4.44 -13.73
C HIS A 15 -11.11 3.58 -12.63
N ARG A 16 -11.81 2.52 -13.03
CA ARG A 16 -12.53 1.58 -12.17
C ARG A 16 -12.19 0.16 -12.55
N VAL A 17 -12.23 -0.74 -11.59
CA VAL A 17 -11.98 -2.18 -11.77
C VAL A 17 -13.02 -2.98 -10.99
N ALA A 18 -13.43 -4.11 -11.54
CA ALA A 18 -14.18 -5.15 -10.85
C ALA A 18 -13.36 -6.43 -10.91
N VAL A 19 -13.11 -7.03 -9.74
CA VAL A 19 -12.46 -8.34 -9.59
C VAL A 19 -13.56 -9.38 -9.51
N MET A 20 -13.44 -10.42 -10.32
CA MET A 20 -14.41 -11.51 -10.38
C MET A 20 -13.76 -12.83 -10.01
N GLU A 21 -14.51 -13.69 -9.33
CA GLU A 21 -14.13 -15.06 -9.01
C GLU A 21 -15.38 -15.94 -9.09
N ASN A 22 -15.26 -17.13 -9.67
CA ASN A 22 -16.38 -18.08 -9.84
C ASN A 22 -17.64 -17.49 -10.51
N GLY A 23 -17.46 -16.52 -11.40
CA GLY A 23 -18.56 -15.86 -12.12
C GLY A 23 -19.23 -14.71 -11.36
N GLU A 24 -18.78 -14.39 -10.15
CA GLU A 24 -19.33 -13.31 -9.32
C GLU A 24 -18.33 -12.17 -9.14
N VAL A 25 -18.83 -10.93 -9.03
CA VAL A 25 -17.99 -9.77 -8.68
C VAL A 25 -17.76 -9.78 -7.18
N ILE A 26 -16.53 -10.07 -6.77
CA ILE A 26 -16.12 -10.16 -5.37
C ILE A 26 -15.60 -8.81 -4.82
N GLU A 27 -15.12 -7.93 -5.70
CA GLU A 27 -14.61 -6.60 -5.32
C GLU A 27 -14.78 -5.63 -6.48
N MET A 28 -15.21 -4.40 -6.22
CA MET A 28 -15.33 -3.36 -7.24
C MET A 28 -15.01 -1.99 -6.64
N GLY A 29 -14.21 -1.20 -7.33
CA GLY A 29 -13.80 0.12 -6.83
C GLY A 29 -13.04 0.94 -7.86
N THR A 30 -12.46 2.06 -7.41
CA THR A 30 -11.47 2.77 -8.23
C THR A 30 -10.19 1.95 -8.32
N VAL A 31 -9.40 2.15 -9.38
CA VAL A 31 -8.10 1.50 -9.50
C VAL A 31 -7.19 1.89 -8.33
N LYS A 32 -7.26 3.15 -7.85
CA LYS A 32 -6.52 3.60 -6.66
C LYS A 32 -6.87 2.74 -5.44
N ASP A 33 -8.15 2.56 -5.15
CA ASP A 33 -8.59 1.88 -3.93
C ASP A 33 -8.26 0.38 -3.97
N VAL A 34 -8.59 -0.30 -5.07
CA VAL A 34 -8.36 -1.76 -5.20
C VAL A 34 -6.87 -2.09 -5.22
N PHE A 35 -6.02 -1.24 -5.81
CA PHE A 35 -4.57 -1.47 -5.81
C PHE A 35 -3.88 -1.04 -4.50
N SER A 36 -4.41 -0.04 -3.78
CA SER A 36 -3.79 0.44 -2.53
C SER A 36 -4.26 -0.36 -1.32
N HIS A 37 -5.53 -0.76 -1.31
CA HIS A 37 -6.19 -1.43 -0.19
C HIS A 37 -7.10 -2.58 -0.69
N PRO A 38 -6.55 -3.60 -1.36
CA PRO A 38 -7.34 -4.75 -1.80
C PRO A 38 -7.97 -5.48 -0.61
N GLN A 39 -9.28 -5.69 -0.67
CA GLN A 39 -10.02 -6.30 0.46
C GLN A 39 -10.04 -7.82 0.37
N THR A 40 -10.26 -8.35 -0.83
CA THR A 40 -10.38 -9.79 -1.09
C THR A 40 -9.03 -10.46 -1.30
N SER A 41 -8.93 -11.75 -0.98
CA SER A 41 -7.73 -12.56 -1.18
C SER A 41 -7.28 -12.57 -2.65
N THR A 42 -8.24 -12.65 -3.56
CA THR A 42 -8.00 -12.68 -5.01
C THR A 42 -7.49 -11.35 -5.52
N ALA A 43 -8.06 -10.22 -5.09
CA ALA A 43 -7.51 -8.90 -5.37
C ALA A 43 -6.09 -8.73 -4.81
N LYS A 44 -5.83 -9.19 -3.58
CA LYS A 44 -4.48 -9.16 -2.96
C LYS A 44 -3.46 -9.93 -3.79
N ASN A 45 -3.81 -11.14 -4.25
CA ASN A 45 -2.96 -11.95 -5.10
C ASN A 45 -2.67 -11.27 -6.43
N PHE A 46 -3.67 -10.65 -7.05
CA PHE A 46 -3.46 -9.93 -8.30
C PHE A 46 -2.58 -8.69 -8.12
N VAL A 47 -2.84 -7.89 -7.09
CA VAL A 47 -2.06 -6.68 -6.81
C VAL A 47 -0.61 -7.03 -6.48
N SER A 48 -0.36 -8.10 -5.72
CA SER A 48 0.99 -8.50 -5.32
C SER A 48 1.88 -8.91 -6.50
N THR A 49 1.30 -9.39 -7.61
CA THR A 49 2.07 -9.70 -8.84
C THR A 49 2.63 -8.47 -9.55
N VAL A 50 2.05 -7.29 -9.31
CA VAL A 50 2.45 -6.04 -9.97
C VAL A 50 3.15 -5.09 -8.99
N ILE A 51 2.78 -5.16 -7.72
CA ILE A 51 3.30 -4.29 -6.68
C ILE A 51 3.80 -5.16 -5.52
N ASN A 52 5.12 -5.16 -5.33
CA ASN A 52 5.69 -5.74 -4.13
C ASN A 52 5.61 -4.75 -2.96
N THR A 53 4.46 -4.69 -2.28
CA THR A 53 4.27 -3.86 -1.07
C THR A 53 4.84 -4.48 0.20
N GLU A 54 5.38 -5.69 0.13
CA GLU A 54 5.83 -6.43 1.30
C GLU A 54 7.36 -6.40 1.42
N PRO A 55 7.89 -6.19 2.64
CA PRO A 55 9.32 -6.38 2.87
C PRO A 55 9.71 -7.84 2.64
N SER A 56 11.00 -8.07 2.38
CA SER A 56 11.49 -9.44 2.19
C SER A 56 11.18 -10.32 3.41
N LYS A 57 10.96 -11.61 3.18
CA LYS A 57 10.66 -12.57 4.27
C LYS A 57 11.75 -12.57 5.34
N GLU A 58 13.01 -12.36 4.96
CA GLU A 58 14.15 -12.23 5.88
C GLU A 58 14.01 -11.01 6.78
N LEU A 59 13.62 -9.86 6.22
CA LEU A 59 13.43 -8.63 6.96
C LEU A 59 12.25 -8.77 7.93
N CYS A 60 11.12 -9.35 7.48
CA CYS A 60 9.98 -9.71 8.34
C CYS A 60 10.38 -10.64 9.49
N ALA A 61 11.19 -11.67 9.21
CA ALA A 61 11.66 -12.60 10.22
C ALA A 61 12.51 -11.90 11.29
N SER A 62 13.41 -10.99 10.86
CA SER A 62 14.26 -10.21 11.77
C SER A 62 13.47 -9.32 12.75
N PHE A 63 12.28 -8.86 12.35
CA PHE A 63 11.39 -8.07 13.21
C PHE A 63 10.58 -8.94 14.16
N ASN A 64 10.08 -10.09 13.69
CA ASN A 64 9.33 -11.02 14.53
C ASN A 64 10.18 -11.67 15.62
N SER A 65 11.50 -11.75 15.43
CA SER A 65 12.45 -12.22 16.45
C SER A 65 12.66 -11.22 17.58
N ARG A 66 12.42 -9.91 17.37
CA ARG A 66 12.38 -8.90 18.43
C ARG A 66 11.00 -8.87 19.09
N LYS A 67 10.61 -9.97 19.73
CA LYS A 67 9.47 -10.01 20.68
C LYS A 67 9.84 -9.34 22.01
N ASP A 68 10.48 -8.17 21.95
CA ASP A 68 10.62 -7.32 23.12
C ASP A 68 9.27 -6.62 23.33
N SER A 69 8.70 -6.73 24.54
CA SER A 69 7.27 -6.58 24.81
C SER A 69 6.67 -5.18 24.57
N ASN A 70 7.45 -4.22 24.07
CA ASN A 70 7.07 -2.81 23.97
C ASN A 70 7.00 -2.25 22.54
N PHE A 71 7.13 -3.08 21.50
CA PHE A 71 7.01 -2.62 20.11
C PHE A 71 5.83 -3.27 19.40
N THR A 72 5.06 -2.47 18.68
CA THR A 72 3.98 -2.94 17.81
C THR A 72 4.27 -2.55 16.37
N ASN A 73 4.22 -3.53 15.47
CA ASN A 73 4.46 -3.32 14.06
C ASN A 73 3.17 -2.83 13.38
N TYR A 74 3.27 -1.71 12.67
CA TYR A 74 2.18 -1.15 11.90
C TYR A 74 2.58 -1.00 10.43
N LYS A 75 1.64 -1.30 9.52
CA LYS A 75 1.77 -0.98 8.09
C LYS A 75 0.97 0.29 7.81
N LEU A 76 1.66 1.35 7.43
CA LEU A 76 1.04 2.63 7.09
C LEU A 76 0.95 2.76 5.57
N PHE A 77 -0.25 3.05 5.07
CA PHE A 77 -0.48 3.41 3.68
C PHE A 77 -0.79 4.89 3.63
N LEU A 78 0.02 5.65 2.89
CA LEU A 78 -0.16 7.09 2.70
C LEU A 78 -0.50 7.34 1.24
N ASP A 79 -1.61 8.04 1.02
CA ASP A 79 -1.99 8.47 -0.31
C ASP A 79 -1.46 9.88 -0.64
N SER A 80 -1.74 10.36 -1.85
CA SER A 80 -1.25 11.65 -2.34
C SER A 80 -1.67 12.85 -1.51
N GLU A 81 -2.81 12.78 -0.82
CA GLU A 81 -3.29 13.88 0.03
C GLU A 81 -2.56 13.85 1.38
N GLN A 82 -2.38 12.65 1.92
CA GLN A 82 -1.71 12.44 3.21
C GLN A 82 -0.20 12.67 3.17
N ILE A 83 0.46 12.48 2.02
CA ILE A 83 1.92 12.69 1.87
C ILE A 83 2.31 14.16 2.16
N GLN A 84 1.41 15.12 1.99
CA GLN A 84 1.69 16.53 2.26
C GLN A 84 1.65 16.88 3.75
N LEU A 85 1.14 15.97 4.59
CA LEU A 85 1.01 16.17 6.03
C LEU A 85 2.21 15.58 6.76
N PRO A 86 2.71 16.24 7.84
CA PRO A 86 3.84 15.74 8.63
C PRO A 86 3.41 14.63 9.61
N ILE A 87 2.72 13.60 9.12
CA ILE A 87 2.04 12.57 9.93
C ILE A 87 3.00 11.92 10.93
N LEU A 88 4.20 11.55 10.47
CA LEU A 88 5.19 10.90 11.34
C LEU A 88 5.65 11.84 12.46
N ASN A 89 5.91 13.10 12.13
CA ASN A 89 6.34 14.10 13.10
C ASN A 89 5.22 14.41 14.11
N GLU A 90 3.96 14.37 13.68
CA GLU A 90 2.81 14.51 14.55
C GLU A 90 2.68 13.33 15.52
N LEU A 91 2.86 12.09 15.04
CA LEU A 91 2.88 10.89 15.89
C LEU A 91 3.98 10.95 16.96
N ILE A 92 5.18 11.39 16.58
CA ILE A 92 6.31 11.49 17.52
C ILE A 92 6.07 12.60 18.55
N ASN A 93 5.70 13.80 18.11
CA ASN A 93 5.63 14.97 19.01
C ASN A 93 4.33 15.07 19.81
N LYS A 94 3.17 14.76 19.22
CA LYS A 94 1.87 14.89 19.91
C LYS A 94 1.53 13.66 20.74
N HIS A 95 1.94 12.47 20.30
CA HIS A 95 1.58 11.21 20.97
C HIS A 95 2.76 10.57 21.71
N HIS A 96 3.94 11.22 21.75
CA HIS A 96 5.15 10.72 22.40
C HIS A 96 5.51 9.28 21.99
N LEU A 97 5.24 8.93 20.73
CA LEU A 97 5.52 7.61 20.20
C LEU A 97 6.94 7.53 19.65
N ASN A 98 7.66 6.49 20.05
CA ASN A 98 8.91 6.12 19.41
C ASN A 98 8.60 5.32 18.14
N VAL A 99 8.68 5.98 16.99
CA VAL A 99 8.42 5.34 15.69
C VAL A 99 9.73 4.99 15.02
N ASN A 100 9.85 3.74 14.56
CA ASN A 100 10.97 3.29 13.73
C ASN A 100 10.45 2.88 12.34
N ILE A 101 11.08 3.38 11.29
CA ILE A 101 10.73 3.03 9.92
C ILE A 101 11.52 1.79 9.52
N LEU A 102 10.81 0.67 9.42
CA LEU A 102 11.42 -0.62 9.12
C LEU A 102 11.56 -0.87 7.61
N PHE A 103 10.62 -0.36 6.83
CA PHE A 103 10.57 -0.50 5.38
C PHE A 103 9.77 0.67 4.80
N LEU A 104 10.23 1.21 3.67
CA LEU A 104 9.54 2.27 2.94
C LEU A 104 9.45 1.89 1.47
N LEU A 105 8.24 1.91 0.93
CA LEU A 105 8.00 1.81 -0.50
C LEU A 105 7.24 3.05 -0.95
N CYS A 106 7.86 3.84 -1.83
CA CYS A 106 7.19 4.95 -2.50
C CYS A 106 6.91 4.56 -3.95
N GLN A 107 5.64 4.47 -4.32
CA GLN A 107 5.24 4.29 -5.71
C GLN A 107 4.62 5.55 -6.25
N LYS A 108 5.21 6.08 -7.33
CA LYS A 108 4.60 7.18 -8.10
C LYS A 108 3.42 6.64 -8.90
N PHE A 109 2.21 6.74 -8.35
CA PHE A 109 1.02 6.86 -9.20
C PHE A 109 1.12 8.22 -9.90
N LYS A 110 1.17 8.23 -11.24
CA LYS A 110 1.40 9.45 -12.03
C LYS A 110 0.43 10.58 -11.61
N MET A 111 0.94 11.58 -10.90
CA MET A 111 0.68 13.02 -11.10
C MET A 111 1.75 13.84 -10.35
N LYS A 112 2.65 14.44 -11.14
CA LYS A 112 3.60 15.55 -10.88
C LYS A 112 4.31 15.60 -9.51
N GLN A 113 5.58 15.19 -9.58
CA GLN A 113 6.79 15.71 -8.90
C GLN A 113 6.57 16.87 -7.91
N PHE A 114 6.89 16.64 -6.63
CA PHE A 114 7.32 17.71 -5.73
C PHE A 114 8.59 17.26 -5.00
N VAL A 115 9.65 18.05 -5.20
CA VAL A 115 10.85 18.11 -4.38
C VAL A 115 10.55 19.18 -3.33
N ILE A 116 10.79 18.89 -2.05
CA ILE A 116 11.05 19.95 -1.07
C ILE A 116 12.30 19.54 -0.27
N CYS A 117 13.41 20.21 -0.59
CA CYS A 117 14.52 20.43 0.33
C CYS A 117 14.19 21.64 1.20
N GLY A 118 14.54 21.59 2.49
CA GLY A 118 14.42 22.69 3.44
C GLY A 118 13.99 22.20 4.79
#